data_AF-A0A1Y5L8V9-F1
#
_entry.id   AF-A0A1Y5L8V9-F1
#
_cell.length_a   1.000
_cell.length_b   1.000
_cell.length_c   1.000
_cell.angle_alpha   90.00
_cell.angle_beta   90.00
_cell.angle_gamma   90.00
#
_symmetry.space_group_name_H-M   'P 1'
#
loop_
_entity.id
_entity.type
_entity.pdbx_description
1 polymer ?
#
loop_
_entity_poly.entity_id
_entity_poly.type
_entity_poly.pdbx_seq_one_letter_code
_entity_poly.pdbx_strand_id
1 'polypeptide(L)'
;MPSHVLETSKRTPLYLTVAALQFFVVEFLVAGTWRGHYSYSTNFISDLGVPFCGTDGTAPCSRTSLLMDAAFVVAGIAYVVAAVLWYRVERVLPLVPVVFLVVAGIGGAVVGLAPSNTHWEIHSLGATLFLIFGSLFTLTTALTVWPQMSGPATYAAVALGVLGLVGYFCFTYSWDLGLGVGGIERVAAYSAILGFVVCVHLVTQLQSVRRSAAVRVGDNAGA
;
A
#
# COMPACT_ATOMS: atom_id res chain seq x y z
N MET A 1 -25.26 -9.40 17.74
CA MET A 1 -24.13 -8.45 17.54
C MET A 1 -24.65 -7.05 17.77
N PRO A 2 -23.96 -6.18 18.54
CA PRO A 2 -24.40 -4.81 18.77
C PRO A 2 -24.41 -4.01 17.45
N SER A 3 -25.40 -3.14 17.28
CA SER A 3 -25.63 -2.34 16.06
C SER A 3 -24.40 -1.55 15.59
N HIS A 4 -23.59 -1.07 16.53
CA HIS A 4 -22.35 -0.35 16.26
C HIS A 4 -21.29 -1.21 15.53
N VAL A 5 -21.25 -2.53 15.77
CA VAL A 5 -20.28 -3.45 15.15
C VAL A 5 -20.65 -3.77 13.70
N LEU A 6 -21.95 -3.78 13.38
CA LEU A 6 -22.44 -3.95 12.01
C LEU A 6 -22.19 -2.70 11.16
N GLU A 7 -22.26 -1.52 11.77
CA GLU A 7 -22.03 -0.25 11.07
C GLU A 7 -20.54 -0.01 10.80
N THR A 8 -19.66 -0.33 11.76
CA THR A 8 -18.20 -0.27 11.53
C THR A 8 -17.75 -1.23 10.43
N SER A 9 -18.29 -2.46 10.40
CA SER A 9 -17.97 -3.44 9.35
C SER A 9 -18.29 -2.96 7.93
N LYS A 10 -19.39 -2.21 7.74
CA LYS A 10 -19.76 -1.67 6.42
C LYS A 10 -18.83 -0.56 5.94
N ARG A 11 -18.23 0.19 6.87
CA ARG A 11 -17.37 1.34 6.56
C ARG A 11 -15.88 0.99 6.52
N THR A 12 -15.49 -0.20 6.99
CA THR A 12 -14.11 -0.68 6.95
C THR A 12 -13.43 -0.50 5.59
N PRO A 13 -14.02 -0.93 4.44
CA PRO A 13 -13.36 -0.76 3.14
C PRO A 13 -13.09 0.70 2.80
N LEU A 14 -14.02 1.60 3.17
CA LEU A 14 -13.84 3.04 2.99
C LEU A 14 -12.67 3.56 3.83
N TYR A 15 -12.58 3.19 5.10
CA TYR A 15 -11.49 3.63 5.98
C TYR A 15 -10.13 3.13 5.50
N LEU A 16 -10.03 1.87 5.06
CA LEU A 16 -8.80 1.31 4.50
C LEU A 16 -8.38 2.04 3.22
N THR A 17 -9.32 2.29 2.32
CA THR A 17 -9.05 3.03 1.08
C THR A 17 -8.61 4.47 1.35
N VAL A 18 -9.27 5.19 2.26
CA VAL A 18 -8.88 6.56 2.62
C VAL A 18 -7.50 6.59 3.29
N ALA A 19 -7.21 5.64 4.18
CA ALA A 19 -5.90 5.55 4.85
C ALA A 19 -4.75 5.24 3.88
N ALA A 20 -5.02 4.56 2.77
CA ALA A 20 -4.05 4.36 1.69
C ALA A 20 -3.96 5.59 0.77
N LEU A 21 -5.09 6.13 0.31
CA LEU A 21 -5.11 7.24 -0.66
C LEU A 21 -4.64 8.57 -0.10
N GLN A 22 -4.73 8.79 1.22
CA GLN A 22 -4.18 9.98 1.86
C GLN A 22 -2.67 10.15 1.57
N PHE A 23 -1.94 9.05 1.32
CA PHE A 23 -0.54 9.08 0.95
C PHE A 23 -0.25 10.03 -0.22
N PHE A 24 -1.04 9.94 -1.30
CA PHE A 24 -0.84 10.77 -2.50
C PHE A 24 -1.13 12.25 -2.24
N VAL A 25 -2.15 12.52 -1.43
CA VAL A 25 -2.50 13.88 -1.01
C VAL A 25 -1.36 14.46 -0.17
N VAL A 26 -0.86 13.69 0.78
CA VAL A 26 0.24 14.11 1.65
C VAL A 26 1.52 14.30 0.85
N GLU A 27 1.90 13.38 -0.02
CA GLU A 27 3.09 13.50 -0.87
C GLU A 27 3.05 14.81 -1.67
N PHE A 28 1.92 15.10 -2.31
CA PHE A 28 1.71 16.35 -3.05
C PHE A 28 1.85 17.59 -2.15
N LEU A 29 1.23 17.58 -0.97
CA LEU A 29 1.30 18.69 -0.03
C LEU A 29 2.72 18.90 0.51
N VAL A 30 3.42 17.84 0.90
CA VAL A 30 4.79 17.94 1.44
C VAL A 30 5.77 18.36 0.36
N ALA A 31 5.63 17.86 -0.88
CA ALA A 31 6.39 18.32 -2.04
C ALA A 31 6.20 19.83 -2.29
N GLY A 32 5.00 20.37 -2.04
CA GLY A 32 4.75 21.82 -2.10
C GLY A 32 5.47 22.65 -1.03
N THR A 33 5.97 22.01 0.03
CA THR A 33 6.77 22.66 1.09
C THR A 33 8.27 22.43 0.95
N TRP A 34 8.68 21.83 -0.16
CA TRP A 34 10.07 21.51 -0.44
C TRP A 34 10.93 22.76 -0.60
N ARG A 35 12.16 22.71 -0.08
CA ARG A 35 13.15 23.76 -0.28
C ARG A 35 14.00 23.48 -1.52
N GLY A 36 13.93 24.37 -2.50
CA GLY A 36 14.67 24.25 -3.77
C GLY A 36 13.81 23.67 -4.89
N HIS A 37 14.43 23.10 -5.91
CA HIS A 37 13.71 22.45 -7.00
C HIS A 37 13.36 21.01 -6.61
N TYR A 38 12.06 20.72 -6.50
CA TYR A 38 11.55 19.36 -6.36
C TYR A 38 11.22 18.78 -7.73
N SER A 39 11.56 17.51 -7.93
CA SER A 39 11.17 16.76 -9.12
C SER A 39 10.79 15.33 -8.74
N TYR A 40 9.60 14.93 -9.16
CA TYR A 40 9.12 13.55 -9.04
C TYR A 40 10.02 12.55 -9.79
N SER A 41 10.82 13.00 -10.75
CA SER A 41 11.72 12.15 -11.51
C SER A 41 13.06 11.92 -10.78
N THR A 42 13.59 12.93 -10.11
CA THR A 42 14.95 12.89 -9.56
C THR A 42 15.03 12.77 -8.05
N ASN A 43 13.96 13.12 -7.32
CA ASN A 43 13.93 13.05 -5.87
C ASN A 43 13.18 11.82 -5.39
N PHE A 44 13.70 11.19 -4.34
CA PHE A 44 13.04 10.06 -3.74
C PHE A 44 11.76 10.50 -3.03
N ILE A 45 10.82 9.57 -2.88
CA ILE A 45 9.65 9.75 -2.04
C ILE A 45 10.11 9.97 -0.60
N SER A 46 11.08 9.18 -0.13
CA SER A 46 11.60 9.25 1.24
C SER A 46 12.30 10.56 1.59
N ASP A 47 12.81 11.31 0.60
CA ASP A 47 13.39 12.62 0.84
C ASP A 47 12.37 13.61 1.43
N LEU A 48 11.08 13.43 1.11
CA LEU A 48 10.00 14.24 1.69
C LEU A 48 9.87 14.05 3.20
N GLY A 49 10.37 12.96 3.77
CA GLY A 49 10.44 12.69 5.20
C GLY A 49 11.62 13.37 5.92
N VAL A 50 12.49 14.08 5.21
CA VAL A 50 13.68 14.72 5.81
C VAL A 50 13.34 16.13 6.33
N PRO A 51 13.47 16.40 7.65
CA PRO A 51 13.15 17.73 8.23
C PRO A 51 14.27 18.77 8.08
N PHE A 52 15.52 18.33 7.91
CA PHE A 52 16.71 19.18 8.03
C PHE A 52 17.51 19.23 6.73
N CYS A 53 17.71 20.43 6.19
CA CYS A 53 18.41 20.69 4.93
C CYS A 53 19.95 20.67 5.05
N GLY A 54 20.51 19.89 5.99
CA GLY A 54 21.95 19.87 6.25
C GLY A 54 22.46 21.13 6.94
N THR A 55 23.71 21.10 7.44
CA THR A 55 24.34 22.23 8.15
C THR A 55 24.46 23.47 7.28
N ASP A 56 24.66 23.26 5.98
CA ASP A 56 24.86 24.32 5.00
C ASP A 56 23.53 24.78 4.36
N GLY A 57 22.41 24.16 4.73
CA GLY A 57 21.06 24.51 4.25
C GLY A 57 20.80 24.19 2.77
N THR A 58 21.69 23.41 2.16
CA THR A 58 21.69 23.02 0.73
C THR A 58 21.18 21.61 0.49
N ALA A 59 21.08 20.77 1.53
CA ALA A 59 20.54 19.43 1.37
C ALA A 59 19.01 19.50 1.15
N PRO A 60 18.43 18.58 0.39
CA PRO A 60 16.99 18.58 0.17
C PRO A 60 16.22 18.28 1.47
N CYS A 61 15.21 19.09 1.78
CA CYS A 61 14.33 18.87 2.93
C CYS A 61 12.94 19.50 2.71
N SER A 62 11.96 19.08 3.52
CA SER A 62 10.59 19.59 3.49
C SER A 62 10.20 20.17 4.86
N ARG A 63 9.41 21.26 4.87
CA ARG A 63 8.97 21.89 6.13
C ARG A 63 7.99 21.02 6.91
N THR A 64 7.18 20.23 6.20
CA THR A 64 6.16 19.36 6.79
C THR A 64 6.56 17.89 6.69
N SER A 65 7.84 17.58 6.90
CA SER A 65 8.37 16.22 6.73
C SER A 65 7.67 15.18 7.61
N LEU A 66 7.32 15.57 8.84
CA LEU A 66 6.54 14.74 9.78
C LEU A 66 5.20 14.30 9.22
N LEU A 67 4.59 15.09 8.32
CA LEU A 67 3.34 14.70 7.68
C LEU A 67 3.56 13.53 6.72
N MET A 68 4.68 13.53 5.99
CA MET A 68 5.06 12.43 5.10
C MET A 68 5.36 11.15 5.91
N ASP A 69 6.15 11.27 6.96
CA ASP A 69 6.46 10.17 7.87
C ASP A 69 5.19 9.57 8.49
N ALA A 70 4.28 10.42 8.96
CA ALA A 70 2.98 9.99 9.46
C ALA A 70 2.14 9.29 8.38
N ALA A 71 2.18 9.76 7.13
CA ALA A 71 1.45 9.14 6.04
C ALA A 71 1.96 7.73 5.72
N PHE A 72 3.28 7.49 5.76
CA PHE A 72 3.84 6.15 5.66
C PHE A 72 3.33 5.23 6.78
N VAL A 73 3.35 5.72 8.03
CA VAL A 73 2.86 4.95 9.20
C VAL A 73 1.37 4.63 9.08
N VAL A 74 0.53 5.61 8.71
CA VAL A 74 -0.91 5.41 8.53
C VAL A 74 -1.21 4.36 7.46
N ALA A 75 -0.51 4.42 6.32
CA ALA A 75 -0.64 3.42 5.27
C ALA A 75 -0.21 2.03 5.76
N GLY A 76 0.93 1.93 6.46
CA GLY A 76 1.42 0.67 7.04
C GLY A 76 0.44 0.04 8.05
N ILE A 77 -0.15 0.86 8.93
CA ILE A 77 -1.17 0.42 9.88
C ILE A 77 -2.41 -0.10 9.14
N ALA A 78 -2.86 0.59 8.08
CA ALA A 78 -4.01 0.15 7.29
C ALA A 78 -3.79 -1.24 6.68
N TYR A 79 -2.58 -1.54 6.22
CA TYR A 79 -2.22 -2.85 5.67
C TYR A 79 -2.30 -3.94 6.75
N VAL A 80 -1.73 -3.71 7.94
CA VAL A 80 -1.78 -4.66 9.05
C VAL A 80 -3.22 -4.89 9.54
N VAL A 81 -4.01 -3.81 9.66
CA VAL A 81 -5.42 -3.90 10.05
C VAL A 81 -6.20 -4.72 9.02
N ALA A 82 -6.03 -4.45 7.72
CA ALA A 82 -6.66 -5.22 6.65
C ALA A 82 -6.27 -6.70 6.71
N ALA A 83 -5.00 -7.03 6.96
CA ALA A 83 -4.53 -8.41 7.09
C ALA A 83 -5.24 -9.15 8.24
N VAL A 84 -5.35 -8.52 9.42
CA VAL A 84 -6.04 -9.10 10.58
C VAL A 84 -7.52 -9.33 10.26
N LEU A 85 -8.18 -8.34 9.66
CA LEU A 85 -9.59 -8.42 9.30
C LEU A 85 -9.85 -9.54 8.29
N TRP A 86 -9.11 -9.55 7.17
CA TRP A 86 -9.32 -10.50 6.08
C TRP A 86 -8.96 -11.95 6.44
N TYR A 87 -8.00 -12.15 7.34
CA TYR A 87 -7.59 -13.49 7.76
C TYR A 87 -8.37 -14.02 8.97
N ARG A 88 -8.45 -13.23 10.04
CA ARG A 88 -8.96 -13.71 11.35
C ARG A 88 -10.45 -13.51 11.52
N VAL A 89 -10.97 -12.37 11.08
CA VAL A 89 -12.36 -11.99 11.30
C VAL A 89 -13.24 -12.51 10.16
N GLU A 90 -12.86 -12.17 8.93
CA GLU A 90 -13.69 -12.42 7.75
C GLU A 90 -13.36 -13.75 7.06
N ARG A 91 -12.17 -14.30 7.33
CA ARG A 91 -11.67 -15.58 6.80
C ARG A 91 -11.83 -15.69 5.27
N VAL A 92 -11.54 -14.60 4.57
CA VAL A 92 -11.76 -14.48 3.14
C VAL A 92 -10.51 -14.82 2.33
N LEU A 93 -9.33 -14.40 2.81
CA LEU A 93 -8.05 -14.63 2.15
C LEU A 93 -7.26 -15.80 2.77
N PRO A 94 -6.49 -16.54 1.95
CA PRO A 94 -5.55 -17.55 2.44
C PRO A 94 -4.34 -16.90 3.12
N LEU A 95 -3.53 -17.72 3.80
CA LEU A 95 -2.41 -17.24 4.62
C LEU A 95 -1.33 -16.49 3.82
N VAL A 96 -1.00 -16.94 2.60
CA VAL A 96 0.10 -16.38 1.81
C VAL A 96 -0.03 -14.87 1.52
N PRO A 97 -1.12 -14.38 0.88
CA PRO A 97 -1.29 -12.94 0.65
C PRO A 97 -1.34 -12.16 1.98
N VAL A 98 -1.92 -12.74 3.03
CA VAL A 98 -2.00 -12.11 4.35
C VAL A 98 -0.60 -11.88 4.96
N VAL A 99 0.29 -12.87 4.88
CA VAL A 99 1.68 -12.72 5.36
C VAL A 99 2.39 -11.61 4.59
N PHE A 100 2.26 -11.58 3.27
CA PHE A 100 2.83 -10.52 2.45
C PHE A 100 2.28 -9.14 2.84
N LEU A 101 0.97 -9.04 3.09
CA LEU A 101 0.35 -7.79 3.51
C LEU A 101 0.86 -7.31 4.87
N VAL A 102 1.04 -8.22 5.84
CA VAL A 102 1.61 -7.90 7.16
C VAL A 102 3.05 -7.41 7.02
N VAL A 103 3.90 -8.13 6.27
CA VAL A 103 5.29 -7.75 6.06
C VAL A 103 5.39 -6.39 5.38
N ALA A 104 4.56 -6.15 4.36
CA ALA A 104 4.49 -4.85 3.69
C ALA A 104 4.04 -3.74 4.64
N GLY A 105 3.00 -3.97 5.45
CA GLY A 105 2.49 -3.00 6.42
C GLY A 105 3.52 -2.63 7.49
N ILE A 106 4.27 -3.62 8.00
CA ILE A 106 5.40 -3.38 8.92
C ILE A 106 6.48 -2.55 8.20
N GLY A 107 6.85 -2.93 6.97
CA GLY A 107 7.83 -2.19 6.17
C GLY A 107 7.44 -0.72 6.00
N GLY A 108 6.20 -0.44 5.59
CA GLY A 108 5.70 0.93 5.41
C GLY A 108 5.70 1.74 6.71
N ALA A 109 5.35 1.12 7.85
CA ALA A 109 5.45 1.78 9.14
C ALA A 109 6.90 2.07 9.54
N VAL A 110 7.83 1.14 9.27
CA VAL A 110 9.27 1.34 9.52
C VAL A 110 9.82 2.52 8.72
N VAL A 111 9.42 2.68 7.44
CA VAL A 111 9.83 3.83 6.60
C VAL A 111 9.54 5.17 7.28
N GLY A 112 8.33 5.33 7.85
CA GLY A 112 7.94 6.57 8.53
C GLY A 112 8.51 6.72 9.95
N LEU A 113 8.88 5.63 10.62
CA LEU A 113 9.45 5.68 11.98
C LEU A 113 10.98 5.82 11.98
N ALA A 114 11.64 5.49 10.87
CA ALA A 114 13.08 5.57 10.70
C ALA A 114 13.41 6.49 9.52
N PRO A 115 13.54 7.81 9.72
CA PRO A 115 13.85 8.75 8.65
C PRO A 115 15.15 8.42 7.92
N SER A 116 15.15 8.56 6.59
CA SER A 116 16.25 8.13 5.70
C SER A 116 17.58 8.83 5.98
N ASN A 117 17.56 10.07 6.47
CA ASN A 117 18.75 10.87 6.77
C ASN A 117 19.47 10.46 8.07
N THR A 118 18.80 9.74 8.98
CA THR A 118 19.35 9.38 10.30
C THR A 118 19.45 7.87 10.51
N HIS A 119 18.57 7.09 9.88
CA HIS A 119 18.46 5.64 10.09
C HIS A 119 18.38 4.89 8.75
N TRP A 120 19.30 5.19 7.83
CA TRP A 120 19.30 4.65 6.46
C TRP A 120 19.12 3.13 6.38
N GLU A 121 19.85 2.33 7.17
CA GLU A 121 19.77 0.86 7.09
C GLU A 121 18.38 0.34 7.42
N ILE A 122 17.76 0.88 8.48
CA ILE A 122 16.41 0.50 8.93
C ILE A 122 15.37 1.01 7.93
N HIS A 123 15.53 2.25 7.46
CA HIS A 123 14.68 2.86 6.45
C HIS A 123 14.64 2.04 5.16
N SER A 124 15.82 1.72 4.63
CA SER A 124 16.00 0.97 3.39
C SER A 124 15.40 -0.43 3.51
N LEU A 125 15.60 -1.11 4.65
CA LEU A 125 14.92 -2.37 4.93
C LEU A 125 13.39 -2.21 4.89
N GLY A 126 12.85 -1.19 5.58
CA GLY A 126 11.42 -0.90 5.58
C GLY A 126 10.86 -0.68 4.17
N ALA A 127 11.56 0.11 3.35
CA ALA A 127 11.20 0.39 1.97
C ALA A 127 11.22 -0.89 1.13
N THR A 128 12.28 -1.69 1.20
CA THR A 128 12.36 -2.99 0.50
C THR A 128 11.22 -3.92 0.89
N LEU A 129 10.91 -4.02 2.18
CA LEU A 129 9.80 -4.85 2.66
C LEU A 129 8.46 -4.34 2.11
N PHE A 130 8.20 -3.03 2.16
CA PHE A 130 6.97 -2.46 1.63
C PHE A 130 6.81 -2.70 0.12
N LEU A 131 7.84 -2.38 -0.66
CA LEU A 131 7.80 -2.44 -2.13
C LEU A 131 7.62 -3.87 -2.64
N ILE A 132 8.45 -4.82 -2.19
CA ILE A 132 8.35 -6.21 -2.66
C ILE A 132 7.04 -6.82 -2.18
N PHE A 133 6.79 -6.80 -0.87
CA PHE A 133 5.69 -7.57 -0.30
C PHE A 133 4.33 -6.93 -0.56
N GLY A 134 4.24 -5.62 -0.75
CA GLY A 134 3.01 -4.95 -1.18
C GLY A 134 2.60 -5.36 -2.59
N SER A 135 3.57 -5.48 -3.51
CA SER A 135 3.32 -5.99 -4.86
C SER A 135 3.02 -7.49 -4.88
N LEU A 136 3.72 -8.30 -4.09
CA LEU A 136 3.43 -9.72 -3.94
C LEU A 136 2.04 -9.97 -3.35
N PHE A 137 1.65 -9.19 -2.32
CA PHE A 137 0.30 -9.22 -1.77
C PHE A 137 -0.74 -8.95 -2.86
N THR A 138 -0.54 -7.90 -3.65
CA THR A 138 -1.48 -7.51 -4.70
C THR A 138 -1.63 -8.63 -5.73
N LEU A 139 -0.50 -9.16 -6.22
CA LEU A 139 -0.48 -10.23 -7.23
C LEU A 139 -1.13 -11.51 -6.71
N THR A 140 -0.74 -11.97 -5.52
CA THR A 140 -1.28 -13.22 -4.94
C THR A 140 -2.74 -13.11 -4.55
N THR A 141 -3.20 -11.93 -4.12
CA THR A 141 -4.63 -11.68 -3.88
C THR A 141 -5.42 -11.73 -5.17
N ALA A 142 -4.93 -11.10 -6.24
CA ALA A 142 -5.58 -11.14 -7.54
C ALA A 142 -5.69 -12.58 -8.06
N LEU A 143 -4.61 -13.38 -7.97
CA LEU A 143 -4.60 -14.79 -8.37
C LEU A 143 -5.52 -15.66 -7.50
N THR A 144 -5.68 -15.33 -6.22
CA THR A 144 -6.62 -16.03 -5.32
C THR A 144 -8.07 -15.78 -5.73
N VAL A 145 -8.40 -14.54 -6.06
CA VAL A 145 -9.75 -14.08 -6.40
C VAL A 145 -10.16 -14.49 -7.83
N TRP A 146 -9.20 -14.54 -8.76
CA TRP A 146 -9.42 -14.74 -10.20
C TRP A 146 -10.36 -15.92 -10.52
N PRO A 147 -10.21 -17.13 -9.95
CA PRO A 147 -11.06 -18.27 -10.32
C PRO A 147 -12.53 -18.09 -9.95
N GLN A 148 -12.84 -17.23 -8.97
CA GLN A 148 -14.22 -16.93 -8.58
C GLN A 148 -14.73 -15.65 -9.22
N MET A 149 -13.83 -14.74 -9.58
CA MET A 149 -14.13 -13.41 -10.09
C MET A 149 -13.06 -12.94 -11.07
N SER A 150 -13.40 -12.95 -12.36
CA SER A 150 -12.59 -12.35 -13.43
C SER A 150 -13.24 -11.05 -13.92
N GLY A 151 -12.44 -10.01 -14.09
CA GLY A 151 -12.92 -8.70 -14.52
C GLY A 151 -11.84 -7.63 -14.46
N PRO A 152 -12.19 -6.37 -14.82
CA PRO A 152 -11.23 -5.27 -14.91
C PRO A 152 -10.40 -5.06 -13.64
N ALA A 153 -11.02 -5.15 -12.46
CA ALA A 153 -10.31 -4.99 -11.18
C ALA A 153 -9.28 -6.10 -10.93
N THR A 154 -9.57 -7.35 -11.30
CA THR A 154 -8.62 -8.47 -11.17
C THR A 154 -7.42 -8.26 -12.10
N TYR A 155 -7.66 -7.85 -13.35
CA TYR A 155 -6.58 -7.53 -14.29
C TYR A 155 -5.74 -6.33 -13.84
N ALA A 156 -6.39 -5.28 -13.32
CA ALA A 156 -5.70 -4.12 -12.77
C ALA A 156 -4.80 -4.51 -11.58
N ALA A 157 -5.29 -5.35 -10.67
CA ALA A 157 -4.48 -5.85 -9.55
C ALA A 157 -3.27 -6.67 -10.03
N VAL A 158 -3.44 -7.54 -11.04
CA VAL A 158 -2.30 -8.28 -11.61
C VAL A 158 -1.29 -7.32 -12.26
N ALA A 159 -1.76 -6.35 -13.04
CA ALA A 159 -0.89 -5.35 -13.66
C ALA A 159 -0.11 -4.54 -12.61
N LEU A 160 -0.78 -4.06 -11.56
CA LEU A 160 -0.15 -3.33 -10.45
C LEU A 160 0.84 -4.20 -9.67
N GLY A 161 0.51 -5.47 -9.41
CA GLY A 161 1.43 -6.41 -8.77
C GLY A 161 2.70 -6.62 -9.60
N VAL A 162 2.56 -6.80 -10.92
CA VAL A 162 3.71 -6.96 -11.83
C VAL A 162 4.50 -5.66 -11.96
N LEU A 163 3.84 -4.52 -12.18
CA LEU A 163 4.50 -3.22 -12.30
C LEU A 163 5.26 -2.85 -11.04
N GLY A 164 4.72 -3.14 -9.86
CA GLY A 164 5.41 -2.87 -8.59
C GLY A 164 6.67 -3.70 -8.41
N LEU A 165 6.63 -5.00 -8.76
CA LEU A 165 7.81 -5.86 -8.74
C LEU A 165 8.87 -5.43 -9.76
N VAL A 166 8.46 -5.15 -11.00
CA VAL A 166 9.36 -4.66 -12.05
C VAL A 166 9.97 -3.32 -11.62
N GLY A 167 9.15 -2.40 -11.12
CA GLY A 167 9.60 -1.12 -10.58
C GLY A 167 10.63 -1.27 -9.47
N TYR A 168 10.40 -2.19 -8.52
CA TYR A 168 11.35 -2.47 -7.44
C TYR A 168 12.70 -2.98 -7.96
N PHE A 169 12.70 -3.96 -8.88
CA PHE A 169 13.94 -4.48 -9.45
C PHE A 169 14.66 -3.43 -10.29
N CYS A 170 13.94 -2.67 -11.12
CA CYS A 170 14.49 -1.55 -11.87
C CYS A 170 15.13 -0.50 -10.93
N PHE A 171 14.44 -0.13 -9.85
CA PHE A 171 14.97 0.77 -8.82
C PHE A 171 16.25 0.22 -8.20
N THR A 172 16.24 -1.04 -7.75
CA THR A 172 17.38 -1.71 -7.10
C THR A 172 18.61 -1.77 -8.02
N TYR A 173 18.41 -2.02 -9.31
CA TYR A 173 19.48 -2.11 -10.30
C TYR A 173 19.78 -0.78 -11.00
N SER A 174 19.19 0.34 -10.55
CA SER A 174 19.37 1.68 -11.12
C SER A 174 19.01 1.77 -12.61
N TRP A 175 18.01 1.00 -13.05
CA TRP A 175 17.41 1.10 -14.38
C TRP A 175 16.27 2.12 -14.34
N ASP A 176 16.57 3.39 -14.59
CA ASP A 176 15.59 4.47 -14.49
C ASP A 176 14.55 4.51 -15.62
N LEU A 177 14.85 3.87 -16.76
CA LEU A 177 13.99 3.80 -17.95
C LEU A 177 13.52 5.19 -18.47
N GLY A 178 14.31 6.23 -18.23
CA GLY A 178 13.96 7.62 -18.57
C GLY A 178 12.98 8.29 -17.61
N LEU A 179 12.55 7.60 -16.54
CA LEU A 179 11.69 8.15 -15.49
C LEU A 179 12.49 8.84 -14.38
N GLY A 180 13.81 8.61 -14.36
CA GLY A 180 14.68 9.02 -13.26
C GLY A 180 14.50 8.14 -12.01
N VAL A 181 15.43 8.27 -11.06
CA VAL A 181 15.49 7.41 -9.88
C VAL A 181 14.26 7.56 -8.95
N GLY A 182 13.73 8.77 -8.84
CA GLY A 182 12.50 9.05 -8.10
C GLY A 182 11.25 8.60 -8.86
N GLY A 183 11.30 8.61 -10.19
CA GLY A 183 10.19 8.12 -11.02
C GLY A 183 10.05 6.60 -10.92
N ILE A 184 11.16 5.87 -10.99
CA ILE A 184 11.12 4.40 -10.90
C ILE A 184 10.78 3.90 -9.48
N GLU A 185 11.21 4.62 -8.43
CA GLU A 185 10.74 4.37 -7.05
C GLU A 185 9.21 4.50 -6.95
N ARG A 186 8.64 5.55 -7.57
CA ARG A 186 7.19 5.76 -7.60
C ARG A 186 6.43 4.70 -8.37
N VAL A 187 6.98 4.18 -9.47
CA VAL A 187 6.39 3.02 -10.15
C VAL A 187 6.25 1.86 -9.17
N ALA A 188 7.28 1.58 -8.36
CA ALA A 188 7.21 0.53 -7.34
C ALA A 188 6.18 0.86 -6.24
N ALA A 189 6.31 2.03 -5.61
CA ALA A 189 5.50 2.44 -4.46
C ALA A 189 4.02 2.63 -4.80
N TYR A 190 3.72 3.38 -5.86
CA TYR A 190 2.35 3.67 -6.27
C TYR A 190 1.63 2.40 -6.70
N SER A 191 2.33 1.48 -7.36
CA SER A 191 1.75 0.18 -7.73
C SER A 191 1.36 -0.64 -6.51
N ALA A 192 2.18 -0.63 -5.45
CA ALA A 192 1.84 -1.30 -4.18
C ALA A 192 0.64 -0.65 -3.47
N ILE A 193 0.56 0.70 -3.44
CA ILE A 193 -0.52 1.44 -2.78
C ILE A 193 -1.84 1.32 -3.54
N LEU A 194 -1.83 1.56 -4.85
CA LEU A 194 -3.00 1.39 -5.70
C LEU A 194 -3.42 -0.07 -5.77
N GLY A 195 -2.47 -1.00 -5.79
CA GLY A 195 -2.72 -2.44 -5.72
C GLY A 195 -3.51 -2.81 -4.48
N PHE A 196 -3.13 -2.27 -3.31
CA PHE A 196 -3.89 -2.45 -2.08
C PHE A 196 -5.32 -1.91 -2.18
N VAL A 197 -5.53 -0.70 -2.72
CA VAL A 197 -6.86 -0.12 -2.92
C VAL A 197 -7.74 -1.02 -3.82
N VAL A 198 -7.17 -1.54 -4.92
CA VAL A 198 -7.88 -2.47 -5.79
C VAL A 198 -8.19 -3.78 -5.07
N CYS A 199 -7.26 -4.30 -4.26
CA CYS A 199 -7.49 -5.49 -3.45
C CYS A 199 -8.58 -5.29 -2.39
N VAL A 200 -8.69 -4.11 -1.76
CA VAL A 200 -9.81 -3.79 -0.85
C VAL A 200 -11.15 -3.93 -1.60
N HIS A 201 -11.23 -3.42 -2.84
CA HIS A 201 -12.41 -3.58 -3.67
C HIS A 201 -12.67 -5.06 -4.02
N LEU A 202 -11.65 -5.79 -4.49
CA LEU A 202 -11.77 -7.21 -4.85
C LEU A 202 -12.22 -8.08 -3.69
N VAL A 203 -11.65 -7.90 -2.50
CA VAL A 203 -12.01 -8.67 -1.31
C VAL A 203 -13.44 -8.37 -0.89
N THR A 204 -13.87 -7.10 -0.94
CA THR A 204 -15.26 -6.71 -0.65
C THR A 204 -16.25 -7.40 -1.60
N GLN A 205 -15.93 -7.47 -2.90
CA GLN A 205 -16.75 -8.16 -3.88
C GLN A 205 -16.73 -9.69 -3.68
N LEU A 206 -15.57 -10.28 -3.38
CA LEU A 206 -15.46 -11.72 -3.12
C LEU A 206 -16.35 -12.14 -1.93
N GLN A 207 -16.42 -11.31 -0.89
CA GLN A 207 -17.32 -11.55 0.24
C GLN A 207 -18.79 -11.51 -0.15
N SER A 208 -19.20 -10.54 -0.99
CA SER A 208 -20.60 -10.45 -1.44
C SER A 208 -21.00 -11.68 -2.26
N VAL A 209 -20.12 -12.14 -3.14
CA VAL A 209 -20.29 -13.38 -3.93
C VAL A 209 -20.40 -14.60 -3.02
N ARG A 210 -19.49 -14.78 -2.06
CA ARG A 210 -19.50 -15.92 -1.13
C ARG A 210 -20.75 -15.93 -0.24
N ARG A 211 -21.18 -14.77 0.26
CA ARG A 211 -22.42 -14.65 1.05
C ARG A 211 -23.64 -15.03 0.22
N SER A 212 -23.72 -14.57 -1.02
CA SER A 212 -24.84 -14.88 -1.93
C SER A 212 -24.92 -16.36 -2.25
N ALA A 213 -23.77 -17.03 -2.44
CA ALA A 213 -23.72 -18.47 -2.64
C ALA A 213 -24.18 -19.27 -1.41
N ALA A 214 -23.77 -18.85 -0.20
CA ALA A 214 -24.17 -19.50 1.05
C ALA A 214 -25.68 -19.43 1.31
N VAL A 215 -26.31 -18.28 1.02
CA VAL A 215 -27.78 -18.10 1.13
C VAL A 215 -28.52 -19.07 0.21
N ARG A 216 -28.11 -19.15 -1.08
CA ARG A 216 -28.74 -20.06 -2.05
C ARG A 216 -28.65 -21.54 -1.67
N VAL A 217 -27.53 -21.95 -1.05
CA VAL A 217 -27.37 -23.33 -0.56
C VAL A 217 -28.30 -23.60 0.64
N GLY A 218 -28.48 -22.62 1.52
CA GLY A 218 -29.40 -22.74 2.67
C GLY A 218 -30.87 -22.88 2.24
N ASP A 219 -31.31 -22.08 1.25
CA ASP A 219 -32.67 -22.15 0.71
C ASP A 219 -32.95 -23.50 0.04
N ASN A 220 -31.98 -24.04 -0.70
CA ASN A 220 -32.11 -25.35 -1.36
C ASN A 220 -32.05 -26.54 -0.39
N ALA A 221 -31.44 -26.39 0.79
CA ALA A 221 -31.36 -27.45 1.80
C ALA A 221 -32.57 -27.47 2.76
N GLY A 222 -33.38 -26.41 2.76
CA GLY A 222 -34.60 -26.28 3.59
C GLY A 222 -35.90 -26.61 2.85
N ALA A 223 -35.84 -26.90 1.55
CA ALA A 223 -36.96 -27.38 0.72
C ALA A 223 -36.91 -28.91 0.58
#